data_AF-A0A2V2U793-F1
#
_entry.id   AF-A0A2V2U793-F1
#
_cell.length_a   1.000
_cell.length_b   1.000
_cell.length_c   1.000
_cell.angle_alpha   90.00
_cell.angle_beta   90.00
_cell.angle_gamma   90.00
#
_symmetry.space_group_name_H-M   'P 1'
#
loop_
_entity.id
_entity.type
_entity.pdbx_description
1 polymer ?
#
loop_
_entity_poly.entity_id
_entity_poly.type
_entity_poly.pdbx_seq_one_letter_code
_entity_poly.pdbx_strand_id
1 'polypeptide(L)'
;MKAARIVKPKESLKVLQLETPKPKGSQVLVKVQSSGVCHSDIHLWEGGYDGPHGLFLKTTDRGVKYPLTPDHEIAGTIETMGEQAEGFNNN
;
A
#
# COMPACT_ATOMS: atom_id res chain seq x y z
N MET A 1 2.82 -10.82 -9.15
CA MET A 1 2.90 -9.39 -9.51
C MET A 1 4.23 -8.79 -9.03
N LYS A 2 4.75 -7.78 -9.73
CA LYS A 2 5.86 -6.94 -9.23
C LYS A 2 5.32 -5.98 -8.18
N ALA A 3 6.05 -5.78 -7.08
CA ALA A 3 5.70 -4.83 -6.03
C ALA A 3 6.95 -4.11 -5.52
N ALA A 4 6.95 -2.78 -5.53
CA ALA A 4 7.96 -1.99 -4.82
C ALA A 4 7.62 -2.01 -3.32
N ARG A 5 8.55 -2.44 -2.48
CA ARG A 5 8.31 -2.61 -1.04
C ARG A 5 9.32 -1.88 -0.19
N ILE A 6 8.83 -1.28 0.89
CA ILE A 6 9.62 -0.85 2.03
C ILE A 6 9.83 -2.10 2.88
N VAL A 7 11.04 -2.67 2.82
CA VAL A 7 11.39 -3.86 3.62
C VAL A 7 11.75 -3.45 5.04
N LYS A 8 12.45 -2.33 5.19
CA LYS A 8 12.80 -1.67 6.45
C LYS A 8 12.84 -0.15 6.23
N PRO A 9 12.56 0.66 7.28
CA PRO A 9 12.70 2.09 7.18
C PRO A 9 14.11 2.53 6.76
N LYS A 10 14.20 3.61 5.98
CA LYS A 10 15.45 4.25 5.52
C LYS A 10 16.35 3.37 4.64
N GLU A 11 15.87 2.20 4.21
CA GLU A 11 16.56 1.35 3.24
C GLU A 11 15.97 1.52 1.83
N SER A 12 16.79 1.31 0.79
CA SER A 12 16.31 1.39 -0.58
C SER A 12 15.13 0.43 -0.83
N LEU A 13 14.09 0.95 -1.50
CA LEU A 13 12.93 0.17 -1.94
C LEU A 13 13.38 -1.07 -2.71
N LYS A 14 12.73 -2.21 -2.44
CA LYS A 14 12.98 -3.46 -3.13
C LYS A 14 11.81 -3.78 -4.05
N VAL A 15 12.08 -3.93 -5.34
CA VAL A 15 11.08 -4.47 -6.29
C VAL A 15 11.14 -5.98 -6.20
N LEU A 16 10.09 -6.58 -5.65
CA LEU A 16 9.98 -8.02 -5.44
C LEU A 16 8.88 -8.61 -6.34
N GLN A 17 9.03 -9.88 -6.68
CA GLN A 17 7.96 -10.66 -7.29
C GLN A 17 7.15 -11.35 -6.18
N LEU A 18 5.86 -11.05 -6.09
CA LEU A 18 4.93 -11.64 -5.13
C LEU A 18 3.82 -12.42 -5.85
N GLU A 19 3.11 -13.26 -5.12
CA GLU A 19 1.84 -13.80 -5.60
C GLU A 19 0.78 -12.69 -5.68
N THR A 20 -0.07 -12.76 -6.70
CA THR A 20 -1.23 -11.86 -6.81
C THR A 20 -2.28 -12.32 -5.80
N PRO A 21 -2.77 -11.46 -4.89
CA PRO A 21 -3.76 -11.85 -3.91
C PRO A 21 -5.09 -12.21 -4.58
N LYS A 22 -5.81 -13.15 -3.98
CA LYS A 22 -7.17 -13.51 -4.41
C LYS A 22 -8.18 -12.78 -3.50
N PRO A 23 -9.07 -11.92 -4.04
CA PRO A 23 -10.05 -11.22 -3.23
C PRO A 23 -11.05 -12.22 -2.62
N LYS A 24 -11.54 -11.93 -1.41
CA LYS A 24 -12.55 -12.72 -0.69
C LYS A 24 -13.61 -11.80 -0.08
N GLY A 25 -14.83 -12.30 0.12
CA GLY A 25 -15.92 -11.53 0.68
C GLY A 25 -16.18 -10.26 -0.14
N SER A 26 -16.15 -9.10 0.52
CA SER A 26 -16.40 -7.79 -0.10
C SER A 26 -15.17 -7.14 -0.76
N GLN A 27 -14.05 -7.86 -0.87
CA GLN A 27 -12.82 -7.31 -1.44
C GLN A 27 -12.88 -7.19 -2.96
N VAL A 28 -12.13 -6.22 -3.51
CA VAL A 28 -11.92 -6.04 -4.95
C VAL A 28 -10.43 -6.08 -5.24
N LEU A 29 -10.04 -6.83 -6.27
CA LEU A 29 -8.68 -6.81 -6.80
C LEU A 29 -8.61 -5.81 -7.96
N VAL A 30 -7.75 -4.81 -7.81
CA VAL A 30 -7.52 -3.78 -8.83
C VAL A 30 -6.20 -4.06 -9.55
N LYS A 31 -6.24 -4.06 -10.88
CA LYS A 31 -5.04 -3.97 -11.71
C LYS A 31 -4.61 -2.52 -11.78
N VAL A 32 -3.61 -2.19 -10.97
CA VAL A 32 -3.04 -0.83 -10.89
C VAL A 32 -2.46 -0.42 -12.25
N GLN A 33 -2.92 0.71 -12.77
CA GLN A 33 -2.41 1.32 -14.02
C GLN A 33 -1.50 2.51 -13.70
N SER A 34 -1.81 3.25 -12.64
CA SER A 34 -1.00 4.36 -12.13
C SER A 34 -1.05 4.42 -10.61
N SER A 35 0.05 4.84 -10.03
CA SER A 35 0.29 4.97 -8.60
C SER A 35 0.99 6.31 -8.37
N GLY A 36 0.38 7.17 -7.56
CA GLY A 36 0.97 8.45 -7.19
C GLY A 36 2.07 8.30 -6.14
N VAL A 37 2.94 9.30 -6.06
CA VAL A 37 3.99 9.38 -5.03
C VAL A 37 3.98 10.80 -4.48
N CYS A 38 3.78 10.91 -3.17
CA CYS A 38 3.72 12.19 -2.48
C CYS A 38 4.66 12.23 -1.27
N HIS A 39 4.63 13.33 -0.52
CA HIS A 39 5.50 13.51 0.63
C HIS A 39 5.20 12.52 1.77
N SER A 40 3.96 12.04 1.89
CA SER A 40 3.60 11.11 2.97
C SER A 40 4.25 9.72 2.78
N ASP A 41 4.60 9.34 1.55
CA ASP A 41 5.36 8.12 1.28
C ASP A 41 6.78 8.21 1.84
N ILE A 42 7.35 9.40 1.93
CA ILE A 42 8.64 9.64 2.59
C ILE A 42 8.51 9.37 4.08
N HIS A 43 7.47 9.86 4.75
CA HIS A 43 7.25 9.57 6.17
C HIS A 43 7.09 8.07 6.44
N LEU A 44 6.42 7.35 5.54
CA LEU A 44 6.31 5.90 5.62
C LEU A 44 7.67 5.22 5.42
N TRP A 45 8.46 5.69 4.46
CA TRP A 45 9.83 5.21 4.23
C TRP A 45 10.78 5.52 5.40
N GLU A 46 10.66 6.68 6.04
CA GLU A 46 11.46 7.06 7.21
C GLU A 46 11.04 6.32 8.49
N GLY A 47 9.84 5.72 8.49
CA GLY A 47 9.29 4.98 9.61
C GLY A 47 8.53 5.85 10.63
N GLY A 48 8.24 7.10 10.30
CA GLY A 48 7.54 8.04 11.18
C GLY A 48 7.59 9.47 10.65
N TYR A 49 7.04 10.40 11.42
CA TYR A 49 7.01 11.82 11.12
C TYR A 49 7.02 12.65 12.41
N ASP A 50 7.39 13.91 12.29
CA ASP A 50 7.41 14.83 13.43
C ASP A 50 6.00 15.18 13.88
N GLY A 51 5.75 14.97 15.16
CA GLY A 51 4.51 15.32 15.83
C GLY A 51 4.59 16.62 16.62
N PRO A 52 3.53 16.92 17.39
CA PRO A 52 3.51 18.05 18.29
C PRO A 52 4.70 18.04 19.26
N HIS A 53 5.23 19.23 19.56
CA HIS A 53 6.34 19.41 20.51
C HIS A 53 7.61 18.63 20.16
N GLY A 54 7.83 18.29 18.88
CA GLY A 54 9.02 17.57 18.42
C GLY A 54 9.02 16.08 18.77
N LEU A 55 7.88 15.53 19.19
CA LEU A 55 7.77 14.09 19.41
C LEU A 55 7.76 13.37 18.06
N PHE A 56 8.78 12.55 17.79
CA PHE A 56 8.77 11.69 16.61
C PHE A 56 7.73 10.59 16.77
N LEU A 57 6.76 10.55 15.86
CA LEU A 57 5.68 9.60 15.89
C LEU A 57 5.97 8.47 14.91
N LYS A 58 6.22 7.26 15.41
CA LYS A 58 6.52 6.10 14.57
C LYS A 58 5.27 5.62 13.84
N THR A 59 5.45 5.17 12.60
CA THR A 59 4.35 4.54 11.85
C THR A 59 3.95 3.18 12.43
N THR A 60 4.89 2.47 13.05
CA THR A 60 4.63 1.16 13.69
C THR A 60 3.69 1.26 14.88
N ASP A 61 3.74 2.36 15.62
CA ASP A 61 2.85 2.62 16.76
C ASP A 61 1.40 2.85 16.31
N ARG A 62 1.20 3.04 14.99
CA ARG A 62 -0.09 3.21 14.32
C ARG A 62 -0.47 2.04 13.42
N GLY A 63 0.19 0.88 13.58
CA GLY A 63 -0.20 -0.36 12.92
C GLY A 63 0.49 -0.66 11.59
N VAL A 64 1.43 0.19 11.13
CA VAL A 64 2.26 -0.15 9.97
C VAL A 64 3.16 -1.35 10.30
N LYS A 65 3.14 -2.36 9.42
CA LYS A 65 3.99 -3.55 9.51
C LYS A 65 4.83 -3.68 8.26
N TYR A 66 6.15 -3.79 8.42
CA TYR A 66 7.06 -4.07 7.33
C TYR A 66 7.30 -5.59 7.19
N PRO A 67 7.54 -6.11 5.97
CA PRO A 67 7.60 -5.38 4.70
C PRO A 67 6.23 -4.89 4.23
N LEU A 68 6.17 -3.66 3.70
CA LEU A 68 4.94 -3.02 3.21
C LEU A 68 5.09 -2.65 1.73
N THR A 69 4.05 -2.86 0.94
CA THR A 69 3.90 -2.21 -0.37
C THR A 69 3.17 -0.89 -0.12
N PRO A 70 3.83 0.27 -0.19
CA PRO A 70 3.18 1.55 0.00
C PRO A 70 2.38 1.91 -1.25
N ASP A 71 1.30 2.66 -1.06
CA ASP A 71 0.59 3.50 -2.04
C ASP A 71 -0.74 3.93 -1.39
N HIS A 72 -1.17 5.17 -1.62
CA HIS A 72 -2.48 5.67 -1.24
C HIS A 72 -3.12 6.56 -2.33
N GLU A 73 -2.52 6.58 -3.52
CA GLU A 73 -2.94 7.36 -4.68
C GLU A 73 -3.11 6.43 -5.91
N ILE A 74 -4.03 5.47 -5.78
CA ILE A 74 -4.18 4.33 -6.69
C ILE A 74 -5.23 4.63 -7.78
N ALA A 75 -4.88 4.38 -9.05
CA ALA A 75 -5.86 4.30 -10.13
C ALA A 75 -5.62 3.09 -11.04
N GLY A 76 -6.71 2.45 -11.48
CA GLY A 76 -6.65 1.26 -12.31
C GLY A 76 -8.03 0.69 -12.62
N THR A 77 -8.06 -0.53 -13.13
CA THR A 77 -9.29 -1.25 -13.48
C THR A 77 -9.53 -2.40 -12.52
N ILE A 78 -10.79 -2.74 -12.29
CA ILE A 78 -11.15 -3.96 -11.56
C ILE A 78 -10.69 -5.17 -12.38
N GLU A 79 -9.87 -6.02 -11.76
CA GLU A 79 -9.40 -7.28 -12.35
C GLU A 79 -10.34 -8.42 -11.97
N THR A 80 -10.66 -8.54 -10.68
CA THR A 80 -11.60 -9.55 -10.14
C THR A 80 -12.22 -9.05 -8.83
N MET A 81 -13.34 -9.65 -8.45
CA MET A 81 -14.11 -9.31 -7.25
C MET A 81 -14.30 -10.54 -6.36
N GLY A 82 -14.38 -10.32 -5.05
CA GLY A 82 -14.80 -11.34 -4.09
C GLY A 82 -16.30 -11.62 -4.20
N GLU A 83 -16.74 -12.73 -3.61
CA GLU A 83 -18.08 -13.29 -3.75
C GLU A 83 -19.20 -12.45 -3.12
N GLN A 84 -18.88 -11.46 -2.28
CA GLN A 84 -19.82 -10.53 -1.64
C GLN A 84 -19.58 -9.07 -2.06
N ALA A 85 -18.73 -8.82 -3.05
CA ALA A 85 -18.44 -7.46 -3.50
C ALA A 85 -19.58 -6.96 -4.40
N GLU A 86 -20.11 -5.77 -4.09
CA GLU A 86 -21.24 -5.13 -4.76
C GLU A 86 -20.90 -3.69 -5.15
N GLY A 87 -21.75 -3.04 -5.96
CA GLY A 87 -21.58 -1.62 -6.33
C GLY A 87 -20.59 -1.37 -7.47
N PHE A 88 -20.03 -2.42 -8.06
CA PHE A 88 -19.15 -2.36 -9.22
C PHE A 88 -19.62 -3.34 -10.29
N ASN A 89 -19.36 -3.01 -11.56
CA ASN A 89 -19.53 -3.94 -12.66
C ASN A 89 -18.16 -4.55 -12.99
N ASN A 90 -18.09 -5.87 -13.14
CA ASN A 90 -16.96 -6.49 -13.81
C ASN A 90 -17.03 -6.11 -15.30
N ASN A 91 -15.90 -5.65 -15.86
CA ASN A 91 -15.77 -5.39 -17.30
C ASN A 91 -15.86 -6.69 -18.10
#